data_AF-A0A442GWP2-F1
#
_entry.id   AF-A0A442GWP2-F1
#
_cell.length_a   1.000
_cell.length_b   1.000
_cell.length_c   1.000
_cell.angle_alpha   90.00
_cell.angle_beta   90.00
_cell.angle_gamma   90.00
#
_symmetry.space_group_name_H-M   'P 1'
#
loop_
_entity.id
_entity.type
_entity.pdbx_description
1 polymer ?
#
loop_
_entity_poly.entity_id
_entity_poly.type
_entity_poly.pdbx_seq_one_letter_code
_entity_poly.pdbx_strand_id
1 'polypeptide(L)'
;MRISVTDAKGQLTELVRRAEAGDEIILTRHGHAAVRLVPIRSVPDRKHRRGLLQAARAAGAAKAGAGPSAARSQDFLYGDEGLPE
;
A
#
# COMPACT_ATOMS: atom_id res chain seq x y z
N MET A 1 8.13 -2.39 18.37
CA MET A 1 9.06 -1.89 19.42
C MET A 1 8.27 -1.33 20.60
N ARG A 2 8.73 -1.54 21.84
CA ARG A 2 8.13 -0.97 23.07
C ARG A 2 9.14 -0.04 23.74
N ILE A 3 8.69 1.15 24.14
CA ILE A 3 9.55 2.15 24.80
C ILE A 3 8.77 2.84 25.92
N SER A 4 9.44 3.22 27.02
CA SER A 4 8.76 3.97 28.07
C SER A 4 8.46 5.40 27.60
N VAL A 5 7.38 6.00 28.09
CA VAL A 5 7.04 7.42 27.78
C VAL A 5 8.19 8.35 28.18
N THR A 6 8.89 8.04 29.27
CA THR A 6 10.05 8.82 29.74
C THR A 6 11.20 8.77 28.74
N ASP A 7 11.55 7.57 28.26
CA ASP A 7 12.64 7.38 27.29
C ASP A 7 12.27 7.89 25.89
N ALA A 8 10.97 7.91 25.57
CA ALA A 8 10.46 8.44 24.32
C ALA A 8 10.58 9.97 24.23
N LYS A 9 10.54 10.70 25.35
CA LYS A 9 10.49 12.17 25.38
C LYS A 9 11.65 12.85 24.62
N GLY A 10 12.84 12.25 24.64
CA GLY A 10 14.04 12.80 23.97
C GLY A 10 14.18 12.43 22.49
N GLN A 11 13.39 11.47 21.99
CA GLN A 11 13.52 10.92 20.64
C GLN A 11 12.17 10.77 19.92
N LEU A 12 11.13 11.45 20.41
CA LEU A 12 9.78 11.31 19.89
C LEU A 12 9.70 11.62 18.39
N THR A 13 10.47 12.60 17.92
CA THR A 13 10.57 12.94 16.48
C THR A 13 11.03 11.74 15.65
N GLU A 14 12.06 11.03 16.08
CA GLU A 14 12.55 9.85 15.37
C GLU A 14 11.57 8.68 15.48
N LEU A 15 10.94 8.49 16.64
CA LEU A 15 9.89 7.48 16.80
C LEU A 15 8.71 7.74 15.86
N VAL A 16 8.26 8.98 15.72
CA VAL A 16 7.20 9.35 14.77
C VAL A 16 7.63 9.04 13.34
N ARG A 17 8.84 9.45 12.94
CA ARG A 17 9.38 9.15 11.60
C ARG A 17 9.41 7.65 11.31
N ARG A 18 9.84 6.85 12.28
CA ARG A 18 9.86 5.38 12.17
C ARG A 18 8.44 4.81 12.05
N ALA A 19 7.50 5.33 12.84
CA ALA A 19 6.09 4.92 12.75
C ALA A 19 5.47 5.28 11.38
N GLU A 20 5.83 6.43 10.80
CA GLU A 20 5.46 6.83 9.44
C GLU A 20 6.07 5.93 8.37
N ALA A 21 7.29 5.46 8.56
CA ALA A 21 7.95 4.49 7.69
C ALA A 21 7.33 3.08 7.78
N GLY A 22 6.52 2.80 8.80
CA GLY A 22 5.80 1.54 8.97
C GLY A 22 6.20 0.73 10.20
N ASP A 23 7.12 1.22 11.04
CA ASP A 23 7.50 0.53 12.27
C ASP A 23 6.35 0.59 13.29
N GLU A 24 6.03 -0.54 13.93
CA GLU A 24 5.12 -0.52 15.06
C GLU A 24 5.83 -0.01 16.32
N ILE A 25 5.36 1.11 16.88
CA ILE A 25 5.90 1.69 18.11
C ILE A 25 4.81 1.80 19.17
N ILE A 26 5.07 1.17 20.32
CA ILE A 26 4.19 1.16 21.48
C ILE A 26 4.87 1.91 22.62
N LEU A 27 4.21 2.97 23.08
CA LEU A 27 4.61 3.70 24.27
C LEU A 27 4.06 2.97 25.51
N THR A 28 4.93 2.84 26.51
CA THR A 28 4.63 2.13 27.75
C THR A 28 4.73 3.07 28.95
N ARG A 29 3.88 2.85 29.95
CA ARG A 29 3.93 3.54 31.24
C ARG A 29 4.00 2.48 32.33
N HIS A 30 5.02 2.55 33.18
CA HIS A 30 5.27 1.55 34.22
C HIS A 30 5.36 0.11 33.67
N GLY A 31 5.99 -0.08 32.51
CA GLY A 31 6.12 -1.39 31.85
C GLY A 31 4.89 -1.88 31.10
N HIS A 32 3.73 -1.23 31.25
CA HIS A 32 2.50 -1.59 30.55
C HIS A 32 2.32 -0.77 29.28
N ALA A 33 1.83 -1.40 28.21
CA ALA A 33 1.48 -0.68 26.98
C ALA A 33 0.36 0.31 27.26
N ALA A 34 0.61 1.57 26.93
CA ALA A 34 -0.33 2.67 27.16
C ALA A 34 -0.88 3.21 25.83
N VAL A 35 -0.03 3.34 24.81
CA VAL A 35 -0.40 3.97 23.52
C VAL A 35 0.38 3.33 22.38
N ARG A 36 -0.18 3.36 21.17
CA ARG A 36 0.53 2.99 19.93
C ARG A 36 0.59 4.19 19.00
N LEU A 37 1.77 4.46 18.43
CA LEU A 37 1.91 5.44 17.36
C LEU A 37 1.39 4.81 16.06
N VAL A 38 0.40 5.44 15.45
CA VAL A 38 -0.19 5.01 14.18
C VAL A 38 -0.04 6.16 13.19
N PRO A 39 0.60 5.95 12.03
CA PRO A 39 0.75 7.00 11.05
C PRO A 39 -0.60 7.37 10.45
N ILE A 40 -0.87 8.67 10.35
CA ILE A 40 -2.04 9.18 9.66
C ILE A 40 -1.72 9.20 8.17
N ARG A 41 -2.22 8.20 7.45
CA ARG A 41 -2.10 8.15 5.99
C ARG A 41 -3.09 9.14 5.38
N SER A 42 -2.59 10.20 4.76
CA SER A 42 -3.42 11.06 3.94
C SER A 42 -3.89 10.28 2.71
N VAL A 43 -5.20 10.29 2.45
CA VAL A 43 -5.73 9.77 1.19
C VAL A 43 -5.19 10.67 0.08
N PRO A 44 -4.53 10.12 -0.97
CA PRO A 44 -4.06 10.94 -2.07
C PRO A 44 -5.21 11.74 -2.65
N ASP A 45 -4.99 13.04 -2.86
CA ASP A 45 -6.01 13.87 -3.49
C ASP A 45 -6.35 13.36 -4.90
N ARG A 46 -7.45 13.87 -5.46
CA ARG A 46 -7.94 13.43 -6.77
C ARG A 46 -6.89 13.62 -7.88
N LYS A 47 -6.03 14.64 -7.79
CA LYS A 47 -4.99 14.93 -8.79
C LYS A 47 -3.87 13.91 -8.70
N HIS A 48 -3.35 13.65 -7.49
CA HIS A 48 -2.31 12.66 -7.24
C HIS A 48 -2.77 11.25 -7.63
N ARG A 49 -3.99 10.86 -7.25
CA ARG A 49 -4.58 9.57 -7.64
C ARG A 49 -4.70 9.44 -9.16
N ARG A 50 -5.13 10.49 -9.86
CA ARG A 50 -5.22 10.48 -11.32
C ARG A 50 -3.85 10.36 -11.97
N GLY A 51 -2.84 11.05 -11.46
CA GLY A 51 -1.45 10.93 -11.91
C GLY A 51 -0.92 9.50 -11.78
N LEU A 52 -1.12 8.88 -10.60
CA LEU A 52 -0.75 7.48 -10.36
C LEU A 52 -1.41 6.51 -11.35
N LEU A 53 -2.71 6.66 -11.59
CA LEU A 53 -3.44 5.80 -12.54
C LEU A 53 -2.96 6.00 -13.99
N GLN A 54 -2.61 7.23 -14.38
CA GLN A 54 -2.05 7.49 -15.71
C GLN A 54 -0.66 6.88 -15.86
N ALA A 55 0.21 7.00 -14.85
CA ALA A 55 1.53 6.39 -14.86
C ALA A 55 1.44 4.86 -14.96
N ALA A 56 0.53 4.24 -14.20
CA ALA A 56 0.28 2.80 -14.27
C ALA A 56 -0.22 2.36 -15.67
N ARG A 57 -1.14 3.12 -16.28
CA ARG A 57 -1.61 2.86 -17.65
C ARG A 57 -0.48 2.95 -18.67
N ALA A 58 0.35 3.98 -18.60
CA ALA A 58 1.48 4.15 -19.52
C ALA A 58 2.49 3.00 -19.38
N ALA A 59 2.84 2.62 -18.15
CA ALA A 59 3.72 1.49 -17.89
C ALA A 59 3.15 0.16 -18.40
N GLY A 60 1.83 -0.06 -18.27
CA GLY A 60 1.15 -1.23 -18.82
C GLY A 60 1.12 -1.24 -20.34
N ALA A 61 0.80 -0.10 -20.97
CA ALA A 61 0.76 0.04 -22.43
C ALA A 61 2.12 -0.25 -23.07
N ALA A 62 3.22 0.16 -22.42
CA ALA A 62 4.58 -0.16 -22.89
C ALA A 62 4.88 -1.68 -22.93
N LYS A 63 4.09 -2.49 -22.22
CA LYS A 63 4.22 -3.96 -22.18
C LYS A 63 3.15 -4.67 -23.02
N ALA A 64 2.34 -3.94 -23.79
CA ALA A 64 1.31 -4.55 -24.61
C ALA A 64 1.93 -5.46 -25.68
N GLY A 65 1.55 -6.74 -25.68
CA GLY A 65 1.91 -7.70 -26.72
C GLY A 65 0.89 -7.74 -27.85
N ALA A 66 1.27 -8.34 -28.98
CA ALA A 66 0.40 -8.52 -30.15
C ALA A 66 -0.72 -9.57 -29.97
N GLY A 67 -0.94 -10.04 -28.75
CA GLY A 67 -1.92 -11.09 -28.44
C GLY A 67 -3.37 -10.59 -28.48
N PRO A 68 -4.33 -11.49 -28.17
CA PRO A 68 -5.74 -11.16 -28.11
C PRO A 68 -6.00 -9.93 -27.22
N SER A 69 -6.96 -9.10 -27.62
CA SER A 69 -7.38 -7.98 -26.77
C SER A 69 -7.91 -8.50 -25.44
N ALA A 70 -7.96 -7.64 -24.42
CA ALA A 70 -8.46 -8.02 -23.10
C ALA A 70 -9.84 -8.70 -23.17
N ALA A 71 -10.71 -8.27 -24.11
CA ALA A 71 -12.04 -8.84 -24.31
C ALA A 71 -12.04 -10.28 -24.81
N ARG A 72 -10.93 -10.75 -25.39
CA ARG A 72 -10.75 -12.08 -26.00
C ARG A 72 -9.60 -12.86 -25.34
N SER A 73 -9.11 -12.37 -24.20
CA SER A 73 -7.94 -12.93 -23.50
C SER A 73 -8.20 -14.30 -22.89
N GLN A 74 -9.48 -14.71 -22.81
CA GLN A 74 -9.94 -15.96 -22.20
C GLN A 74 -10.60 -16.90 -23.22
N ASP A 75 -10.56 -16.58 -24.52
CA ASP A 75 -11.20 -17.41 -25.54
C ASP A 75 -10.69 -18.86 -25.51
N PHE A 76 -9.42 -19.07 -25.16
CA PHE A 76 -8.81 -20.40 -25.04
C PHE A 76 -9.44 -21.27 -23.94
N LEU A 77 -10.24 -20.70 -23.05
CA LEU A 77 -10.96 -21.44 -22.01
C LEU A 77 -12.29 -22.02 -22.52
N TYR A 78 -12.73 -21.64 -23.71
CA TYR A 78 -14.02 -22.06 -24.26
C TYR A 78 -13.83 -22.66 -25.66
N GLY A 79 -14.43 -23.82 -25.90
CA GLY A 79 -14.47 -24.43 -27.23
C GLY A 79 -15.39 -23.65 -28.19
N ASP A 80 -15.48 -24.11 -29.44
CA ASP A 80 -16.24 -23.42 -30.51
C ASP A 80 -17.75 -23.26 -30.21
N GLU A 81 -18.31 -24.10 -29.35
CA GLU A 81 -19.71 -24.00 -28.89
C GLU A 81 -19.89 -23.06 -27.67
N GLY A 82 -18.80 -22.45 -27.19
CA GLY A 82 -18.81 -21.54 -26.04
C GLY A 82 -18.88 -22.24 -24.67
N LEU A 83 -18.68 -23.56 -24.63
CA LEU A 83 -18.58 -24.34 -23.40
C LEU A 83 -17.14 -24.42 -22.90
N PRO A 84 -16.89 -24.43 -21.58
CA PRO A 84 -15.55 -24.65 -21.02
C PRO A 84 -14.97 -25.99 -21.46
N GLU A 85 -13.68 -26.01 -21.81
CA GLU A 85 -12.89 -27.25 -22.00
C GLU A 85 -12.46 -27.89 -20.67
#